data_AF-A0A316P1X8-F1
#
_entry.id   AF-A0A316P1X8-F1
#
_cell.length_a   1.000
_cell.length_b   1.000
_cell.length_c   1.000
_cell.angle_alpha   90.00
_cell.angle_beta   90.00
_cell.angle_gamma   90.00
#
_symmetry.space_group_name_H-M   'P 1'
#
loop_
_entity.id
_entity.type
_entity.pdbx_description
1 polymer ?
#
loop_
_entity_poly.entity_id
_entity_poly.type
_entity_poly.pdbx_seq_one_letter_code
_entity_poly.pdbx_strand_id
1 'polypeptide(L)'
;MKKHAFTLAEVLITLGIIGIVAAMTLPSLINNQRNKALQTALKKAYSRHSEALMLVKAEAGVDNLFKEFVIFDKNRGGYYRKNEFFNMYRSKLKIIGKCKYKRRIRNYSNTEDAYIDIGGTATPMTLLSDGSCMDLVLNGGNLGITFDINGADKGPNRLGHDVFTFHINKNGMWEPVKMSKLYTADELEEIKDEHTEAGISQLGYPCSIKSKQKGNGMGCAWYALNDINPDDSAERYWENLPK
;
A
#
# COMPACT_ATOMS: atom_id res chain seq x y z
N MET A 1 -64.65 13.31 -11.10
CA MET A 1 -63.26 13.39 -10.57
C MET A 1 -62.33 13.79 -11.71
N LYS A 2 -61.66 14.95 -11.64
CA LYS A 2 -60.58 15.29 -12.58
C LYS A 2 -59.37 14.41 -12.24
N LYS A 3 -58.92 13.57 -13.17
CA LYS A 3 -57.68 12.80 -13.01
C LYS A 3 -56.52 13.75 -13.31
N HIS A 4 -55.69 14.05 -12.31
CA HIS A 4 -54.42 14.74 -12.54
C HIS A 4 -53.44 13.73 -13.15
N ALA A 5 -52.93 14.05 -14.33
CA ALA A 5 -51.89 13.28 -15.02
C ALA A 5 -50.75 14.23 -15.36
N PHE A 6 -49.52 13.74 -15.24
CA PHE A 6 -48.33 14.50 -15.64
C PHE A 6 -48.31 14.67 -17.15
N THR A 7 -47.95 15.86 -17.61
CA THR A 7 -47.66 16.11 -19.02
C THR A 7 -46.35 15.43 -19.42
N LEU A 8 -46.21 15.11 -20.70
CA LEU A 8 -44.96 14.57 -21.25
C LEU A 8 -43.78 15.51 -20.97
N ALA A 9 -43.99 16.83 -21.06
CA ALA A 9 -42.97 17.83 -20.79
C ALA A 9 -42.50 17.79 -19.31
N GLU A 10 -43.41 17.68 -18.35
CA GLU A 10 -43.07 17.56 -16.92
C GLU A 10 -42.24 16.30 -16.65
N VAL A 11 -42.61 15.17 -17.27
CA VAL A 11 -41.85 13.90 -17.13
C VAL A 11 -40.45 14.02 -17.76
N LEU A 12 -40.33 14.65 -18.94
CA LEU A 12 -39.04 14.80 -19.61
C LEU A 12 -38.09 15.76 -18.87
N ILE A 13 -38.61 16.88 -18.34
CA ILE A 13 -37.81 17.82 -17.55
C ILE A 13 -37.34 17.15 -16.26
N THR A 14 -38.22 16.43 -15.56
CA THR A 14 -37.85 15.73 -14.31
C THR A 14 -36.81 14.63 -14.54
N LEU A 15 -36.97 13.80 -15.57
CA LEU A 15 -35.96 12.80 -15.94
C LEU A 15 -34.64 13.45 -16.38
N GLY A 16 -34.70 14.57 -17.11
CA GLY A 16 -33.51 15.34 -17.50
C GLY A 16 -32.73 15.87 -16.29
N ILE A 17 -33.42 16.46 -15.31
CA ILE A 17 -32.80 16.97 -14.08
C ILE A 17 -32.19 15.83 -13.27
N ILE A 18 -32.93 14.73 -13.05
CA ILE A 18 -32.42 13.56 -12.32
C ILE A 18 -31.21 12.96 -13.04
N GLY A 19 -31.23 12.89 -14.38
CA GLY A 19 -30.12 12.41 -15.19
C GLY A 19 -28.84 13.21 -14.99
N ILE A 20 -28.92 14.55 -15.04
CA ILE A 20 -27.78 15.45 -14.83
C ILE A 20 -27.24 15.30 -13.40
N VAL A 21 -28.11 15.35 -12.41
CA VAL A 21 -27.71 15.24 -10.99
C VAL A 21 -27.06 13.88 -10.71
N ALA A 22 -27.63 12.79 -11.21
CA ALA A 22 -27.07 11.45 -11.06
C ALA A 22 -25.69 11.34 -11.74
N ALA A 23 -25.54 11.88 -12.95
CA ALA A 23 -24.27 11.85 -13.68
C ALA A 23 -23.14 12.58 -12.94
N MET A 24 -23.45 13.67 -12.23
CA MET A 24 -22.47 14.44 -11.45
C MET A 24 -22.14 13.79 -10.09
N THR A 25 -23.08 13.07 -9.49
CA THR A 25 -22.95 12.57 -8.11
C THR A 25 -22.49 11.12 -8.01
N LEU A 26 -22.91 10.24 -8.94
CA LEU A 26 -22.58 8.81 -8.91
C LEU A 26 -21.06 8.53 -8.93
N PRO A 27 -20.24 9.20 -9.76
CA PRO A 27 -18.80 8.94 -9.77
C PRO A 27 -18.14 9.25 -8.42
N SER A 28 -18.54 10.36 -7.78
CA SER A 28 -18.03 10.76 -6.46
C SER A 28 -18.43 9.76 -5.38
N LEU A 29 -19.71 9.37 -5.35
CA LEU A 29 -20.22 8.40 -4.37
C LEU A 29 -19.54 7.04 -4.50
N ILE A 30 -19.39 6.53 -5.72
CA ILE A 30 -18.73 5.24 -5.99
C ILE A 30 -17.26 5.29 -5.53
N ASN A 31 -16.54 6.37 -5.82
CA ASN A 31 -15.14 6.52 -5.40
C ASN A 31 -15.03 6.58 -3.86
N ASN A 32 -15.88 7.35 -3.20
CA ASN A 32 -15.89 7.43 -1.74
C ASN A 32 -16.19 6.08 -1.08
N GLN A 33 -17.13 5.32 -1.63
CA GLN A 33 -17.43 3.97 -1.15
C GLN A 33 -16.23 3.02 -1.34
N ARG A 34 -15.56 3.09 -2.49
CA ARG A 34 -14.35 2.31 -2.77
C ARG A 34 -13.22 2.65 -1.79
N ASN A 35 -12.95 3.94 -1.58
CA ASN A 35 -11.89 4.40 -0.67
C ASN A 35 -12.17 3.94 0.77
N LYS A 36 -13.42 3.99 1.22
CA LYS A 36 -13.82 3.47 2.53
C LYS A 36 -13.64 1.95 2.66
N ALA A 37 -13.90 1.20 1.57
CA ALA A 37 -13.64 -0.23 1.52
C ALA A 37 -12.13 -0.53 1.61
N LEU A 38 -11.29 0.23 0.90
CA LEU A 38 -9.84 0.14 0.98
C LEU A 38 -9.32 0.47 2.39
N GLN A 39 -9.79 1.56 3.01
CA GLN A 39 -9.44 1.91 4.39
C GLN A 39 -9.74 0.77 5.37
N THR A 40 -10.91 0.16 5.23
CA THR A 40 -11.33 -0.98 6.07
C THR A 40 -10.46 -2.20 5.81
N ALA A 41 -10.16 -2.49 4.54
CA ALA A 41 -9.28 -3.60 4.14
C ALA A 41 -7.84 -3.42 4.68
N LEU A 42 -7.30 -2.19 4.67
CA LEU A 42 -5.99 -1.89 5.24
C LEU A 42 -5.95 -2.16 6.74
N LYS A 43 -6.94 -1.68 7.50
CA LYS A 43 -7.01 -1.92 8.96
C LYS A 43 -7.13 -3.41 9.28
N LYS A 44 -7.88 -4.15 8.48
CA LYS A 44 -7.99 -5.61 8.60
C LYS A 44 -6.66 -6.30 8.32
N ALA A 45 -5.99 -5.95 7.22
CA ALA A 45 -4.69 -6.49 6.85
C ALA A 45 -3.64 -6.22 7.94
N TYR A 46 -3.57 -4.98 8.42
CA TYR A 46 -2.68 -4.58 9.52
C TYR A 46 -2.88 -5.47 10.77
N SER A 47 -4.13 -5.65 11.20
CA SER A 47 -4.45 -6.44 12.40
C SER A 47 -4.06 -7.91 12.23
N ARG A 48 -4.38 -8.50 11.07
CA ARG A 48 -4.05 -9.90 10.74
C ARG A 48 -2.53 -10.13 10.69
N HIS A 49 -1.79 -9.23 10.04
CA HIS A 49 -0.35 -9.35 9.93
C HIS A 49 0.35 -9.12 11.28
N SER A 50 -0.19 -8.22 12.12
CA SER A 50 0.27 -8.03 13.50
C SER A 50 0.08 -9.29 14.34
N GLU A 51 -1.09 -9.92 14.27
CA GLU A 51 -1.37 -11.20 14.95
C GLU A 51 -0.43 -12.31 14.48
N ALA A 52 -0.23 -12.45 13.16
CA ALA A 52 0.69 -13.44 12.61
C ALA A 52 2.13 -13.24 13.13
N LEU A 53 2.60 -11.99 13.24
CA LEU A 53 3.94 -11.71 13.80
C LEU A 53 4.03 -12.02 15.29
N MET A 54 2.96 -11.81 16.07
CA MET A 54 2.92 -12.20 17.49
C MET A 54 3.03 -13.72 17.65
N LEU A 55 2.35 -14.49 16.79
CA LEU A 55 2.45 -15.95 16.79
C LEU A 55 3.84 -16.44 16.39
N VAL A 56 4.50 -15.77 15.43
CA VAL A 56 5.90 -16.07 15.06
C VAL A 56 6.86 -15.80 16.21
N LYS A 57 6.68 -14.69 16.95
CA LYS A 57 7.49 -14.40 18.15
C LYS A 57 7.38 -15.51 19.19
N ALA A 58 6.15 -15.94 19.46
CA ALA A 58 5.88 -17.01 20.42
C ALA A 58 6.46 -18.36 19.97
N GLU A 59 6.30 -18.74 18.70
CA GLU A 59 6.82 -20.00 18.14
C GLU A 59 8.35 -20.02 18.10
N ALA A 60 8.98 -18.91 17.71
CA ALA A 60 10.43 -18.80 17.66
C ALA A 60 11.06 -18.63 19.05
N GLY A 61 10.26 -18.35 20.08
CA GLY A 61 10.74 -18.08 21.44
C GLY A 61 11.58 -16.80 21.53
N VAL A 62 11.24 -15.76 20.75
CA VAL A 62 12.02 -14.51 20.69
C VAL A 62 11.17 -13.26 20.89
N ASP A 63 11.72 -12.30 21.61
CA ASP A 63 11.04 -11.02 21.87
C ASP A 63 11.18 -10.03 20.69
N ASN A 64 12.34 -10.06 20.02
CA ASN A 64 12.71 -9.09 19.00
C ASN A 64 13.06 -9.79 17.67
N LEU A 65 12.08 -9.81 16.77
CA LEU A 65 12.22 -10.39 15.44
C LEU A 65 13.34 -9.74 14.61
N PHE A 66 13.61 -8.45 14.78
CA PHE A 66 14.65 -7.78 14.02
C PHE A 66 16.04 -8.27 14.42
N LYS A 67 16.35 -8.26 15.73
CA LYS A 67 17.65 -8.71 16.24
C LYS A 67 17.91 -10.17 15.90
N GLU A 68 16.86 -10.98 15.88
CA GLU A 68 17.00 -12.41 15.62
C GLU A 68 17.16 -12.73 14.13
N PHE A 69 16.35 -12.13 13.26
CA PHE A 69 16.25 -12.54 11.86
C PHE A 69 17.01 -11.64 10.89
N VAL A 70 17.39 -10.42 11.30
CA VAL A 70 18.13 -9.44 10.48
C VAL A 70 19.63 -9.49 10.79
N ILE A 71 20.18 -10.71 10.76
CA ILE A 71 21.62 -10.96 10.95
C ILE A 71 22.23 -11.35 9.60
N PHE A 72 23.06 -10.48 9.05
CA PHE A 72 23.75 -10.72 7.78
C PHE A 72 25.06 -11.49 8.00
N ASP A 73 25.18 -12.65 7.37
CA ASP A 73 26.41 -13.44 7.37
C ASP A 73 27.19 -13.14 6.08
N LYS A 74 28.34 -12.46 6.24
CA LYS A 74 29.21 -12.09 5.11
C LYS A 74 29.79 -13.31 4.38
N ASN A 75 30.05 -14.42 5.09
CA ASN A 75 30.63 -15.62 4.50
C ASN A 75 29.62 -16.36 3.62
N ARG A 76 28.33 -16.29 3.98
CA ARG A 76 27.23 -16.90 3.22
C ARG A 76 26.61 -15.95 2.18
N GLY A 77 26.95 -14.66 2.23
CA GLY A 77 26.36 -13.63 1.37
C GLY A 77 24.85 -13.44 1.59
N GLY A 78 24.35 -13.67 2.81
CA GLY A 78 22.92 -13.65 3.07
C GLY A 78 22.53 -13.64 4.55
N TYR A 79 21.23 -13.54 4.80
CA TYR A 79 20.67 -13.50 6.16
C TYR A 79 20.48 -14.92 6.70
N TYR A 80 21.12 -15.22 7.84
CA TYR A 80 21.27 -16.57 8.38
C TYR A 80 19.94 -17.34 8.55
N ARG A 81 18.91 -16.70 9.13
CA ARG A 81 17.59 -17.29 9.44
C ARG A 81 16.45 -16.78 8.55
N LYS A 82 16.75 -16.25 7.36
CA LYS A 82 15.73 -15.66 6.46
C LYS A 82 14.61 -16.64 6.10
N ASN A 83 14.97 -17.83 5.62
CA ASN A 83 13.98 -18.82 5.17
C ASN A 83 13.14 -19.34 6.32
N GLU A 84 13.73 -19.49 7.50
CA GLU A 84 13.03 -19.91 8.71
C GLU A 84 11.95 -18.89 9.09
N PHE A 85 12.30 -17.61 9.19
CA PHE A 85 11.33 -16.54 9.44
C PHE A 85 10.21 -16.53 8.39
N PHE A 86 10.59 -16.63 7.11
CA PHE A 86 9.64 -16.60 6.00
C PHE A 86 8.66 -17.78 6.09
N ASN A 87 9.15 -18.97 6.43
CA ASN A 87 8.31 -20.16 6.57
C ASN A 87 7.40 -20.08 7.80
N MET A 88 7.92 -19.68 8.96
CA MET A 88 7.10 -19.50 10.17
C MET A 88 5.98 -18.51 9.92
N TYR A 89 6.32 -17.33 9.37
CA TYR A 89 5.33 -16.29 9.11
C TYR A 89 4.30 -16.69 8.05
N ARG A 90 4.73 -17.32 6.95
CA ARG A 90 3.81 -17.86 5.95
C ARG A 90 2.91 -18.95 6.52
N SER A 91 3.37 -19.75 7.49
CA SER A 91 2.53 -20.78 8.12
C SER A 91 1.38 -20.20 8.95
N LYS A 92 1.53 -18.97 9.46
CA LYS A 92 0.45 -18.25 10.17
C LYS A 92 -0.57 -17.62 9.24
N LEU A 93 -0.31 -17.65 7.93
CA LEU A 93 -1.18 -17.10 6.91
C LEU A 93 -1.76 -18.22 6.04
N LYS A 94 -3.08 -18.16 5.82
CA LYS A 94 -3.77 -19.08 4.89
C LYS A 94 -3.41 -18.72 3.44
N ILE A 95 -2.31 -19.26 2.94
CA ILE A 95 -1.85 -19.10 1.55
C ILE A 95 -2.59 -20.09 0.66
N ILE A 96 -3.18 -19.60 -0.42
CA ILE A 96 -3.98 -20.42 -1.35
C ILE A 96 -3.45 -20.41 -2.79
N GLY A 97 -2.38 -19.67 -3.07
CA GLY A 97 -1.77 -19.66 -4.39
C GLY A 97 -0.86 -18.46 -4.65
N LYS A 98 -0.80 -18.05 -5.92
CA LYS A 98 -0.03 -16.88 -6.36
C LYS A 98 -0.94 -15.83 -6.98
N CYS A 99 -0.67 -14.57 -6.65
CA CYS A 99 -1.26 -13.43 -7.31
C CYS A 99 -0.66 -13.24 -8.71
N LYS A 100 -1.47 -12.72 -9.63
CA LYS A 100 -1.09 -12.47 -11.02
C LYS A 100 -1.62 -11.10 -11.40
N TYR A 101 -0.71 -10.19 -11.69
CA TYR A 101 -1.04 -8.85 -12.15
C TYR A 101 -0.94 -8.81 -13.69
N LYS A 102 -1.99 -8.35 -14.36
CA LYS A 102 -1.99 -8.15 -15.82
C LYS A 102 -1.15 -6.94 -16.23
N ARG A 103 -1.05 -5.95 -15.36
CA ARG A 103 -0.28 -4.72 -15.56
C ARG A 103 0.60 -4.49 -14.35
N ARG A 104 1.70 -3.75 -14.56
CA ARG A 104 2.56 -3.34 -13.45
C ARG A 104 1.79 -2.41 -12.52
N ILE A 105 2.03 -2.57 -11.22
CA ILE A 105 1.54 -1.65 -10.19
C ILE A 105 2.16 -0.27 -10.46
N ARG A 106 1.38 0.78 -10.24
CA ARG A 106 1.78 2.16 -10.49
C ARG A 106 2.17 2.86 -9.18
N ASN A 107 3.01 3.88 -9.26
CA ASN A 107 3.36 4.68 -8.08
C ASN A 107 2.14 5.49 -7.58
N TYR A 108 2.28 6.13 -6.42
CA TYR A 108 1.21 6.86 -5.73
C TYR A 108 0.52 7.88 -6.62
N SER A 109 1.27 8.64 -7.43
CA SER A 109 0.76 9.67 -8.35
C SER A 109 0.39 9.14 -9.75
N ASN A 110 0.46 7.83 -9.99
CA ASN A 110 0.22 7.17 -11.29
C ASN A 110 1.10 7.67 -12.45
N THR A 111 2.27 8.24 -12.15
CA THR A 111 3.19 8.78 -13.17
C THR A 111 4.13 7.71 -13.71
N GLU A 112 4.52 6.74 -12.88
CA GLU A 112 5.52 5.72 -13.21
C GLU A 112 5.10 4.32 -12.76
N ASP A 113 5.76 3.30 -13.32
CA ASP A 113 5.69 1.95 -12.78
C ASP A 113 6.32 1.95 -11.38
N ALA A 114 5.61 1.36 -10.42
CA ALA A 114 6.07 1.27 -9.05
C ALA A 114 7.36 0.46 -8.97
N TYR A 115 8.33 0.97 -8.21
CA TYR A 115 9.58 0.30 -7.93
C TYR A 115 9.91 0.38 -6.45
N ILE A 116 10.11 -0.78 -5.84
CA ILE A 116 10.59 -0.92 -4.47
C ILE A 116 11.61 -2.05 -4.49
N ASP A 117 12.80 -1.77 -3.99
CA ASP A 117 13.89 -2.73 -3.84
C ASP A 117 14.26 -2.92 -2.38
N ILE A 118 14.46 -1.85 -1.60
CA ILE A 118 14.98 -1.96 -0.24
C ILE A 118 13.83 -2.20 0.75
N GLY A 119 13.83 -3.34 1.43
CA GLY A 119 12.86 -3.67 2.48
C GLY A 119 11.46 -3.96 1.97
N GLY A 120 11.24 -4.13 0.66
CA GLY A 120 9.90 -4.40 0.12
C GLY A 120 9.92 -4.82 -1.33
N THR A 121 8.73 -5.00 -1.88
CA THR A 121 8.50 -5.22 -3.31
C THR A 121 7.36 -4.34 -3.78
N ALA A 122 7.36 -3.93 -5.05
CA ALA A 122 6.22 -3.27 -5.66
C ALA A 122 5.13 -4.25 -6.12
N THR A 123 5.43 -5.56 -6.22
CA THR A 123 4.51 -6.57 -6.78
C THR A 123 4.42 -7.78 -5.86
N PRO A 124 3.49 -7.80 -4.89
CA PRO A 124 3.33 -8.92 -3.97
C PRO A 124 2.66 -10.13 -4.64
N MET A 125 3.32 -11.27 -4.66
CA MET A 125 2.94 -12.44 -5.46
C MET A 125 2.26 -13.57 -4.68
N THR A 126 2.22 -13.53 -3.34
CA THR A 126 1.60 -14.60 -2.54
C THR A 126 0.11 -14.32 -2.32
N LEU A 127 -0.79 -15.20 -2.77
CA LEU A 127 -2.24 -15.05 -2.61
C LEU A 127 -2.73 -15.64 -1.28
N LEU A 128 -3.46 -14.84 -0.51
CA LEU A 128 -4.10 -15.24 0.74
C LEU A 128 -5.58 -15.61 0.54
N SER A 129 -6.13 -16.38 1.47
CA SER A 129 -7.51 -16.89 1.40
C SER A 129 -8.61 -15.83 1.39
N ASP A 130 -8.34 -14.61 1.86
CA ASP A 130 -9.23 -13.46 1.80
C ASP A 130 -9.11 -12.67 0.49
N GLY A 131 -8.28 -13.15 -0.44
CA GLY A 131 -8.08 -12.57 -1.76
C GLY A 131 -7.05 -11.45 -1.82
N SER A 132 -6.41 -11.08 -0.70
CA SER A 132 -5.31 -10.12 -0.69
C SER A 132 -4.01 -10.77 -1.16
N CYS A 133 -3.04 -9.96 -1.59
CA CYS A 133 -1.72 -10.43 -1.97
C CYS A 133 -0.66 -9.92 -1.00
N MET A 134 0.41 -10.67 -0.80
CA MET A 134 1.52 -10.19 0.02
C MET A 134 2.87 -10.79 -0.38
N ASP A 135 3.95 -10.17 0.09
CA ASP A 135 5.28 -10.75 0.06
C ASP A 135 6.17 -10.21 1.17
N LEU A 136 7.19 -11.01 1.48
CA LEU A 136 8.21 -10.72 2.49
C LEU A 136 9.53 -10.45 1.78
N VAL A 137 10.20 -9.37 2.18
CA VAL A 137 11.51 -9.02 1.66
C VAL A 137 12.46 -8.78 2.83
N LEU A 138 13.65 -9.36 2.73
CA LEU A 138 14.76 -9.16 3.65
C LEU A 138 16.02 -8.88 2.85
N ASN A 139 16.40 -7.60 2.80
CA ASN A 139 17.58 -7.06 2.13
C ASN A 139 17.93 -5.68 2.71
N GLY A 140 19.15 -5.19 2.47
CA GLY A 140 19.56 -3.83 2.88
C GLY A 140 19.42 -3.54 4.38
N GLY A 141 19.41 -4.58 5.23
CA GLY A 141 19.17 -4.47 6.68
C GLY A 141 17.72 -4.23 7.07
N ASN A 142 16.78 -4.36 6.12
CA ASN A 142 15.35 -4.14 6.33
C ASN A 142 14.59 -5.45 6.16
N LEU A 143 13.77 -5.77 7.16
CA LEU A 143 12.78 -6.83 7.08
C LEU A 143 11.43 -6.19 6.86
N GLY A 144 10.89 -6.32 5.66
CA GLY A 144 9.62 -5.69 5.34
C GLY A 144 8.64 -6.61 4.63
N ILE A 145 7.41 -6.13 4.64
CA ILE A 145 6.24 -6.84 4.15
C ILE A 145 5.48 -5.85 3.28
N THR A 146 5.29 -6.23 2.01
CA THR A 146 4.37 -5.55 1.12
C THR A 146 3.08 -6.35 1.07
N PHE A 147 1.94 -5.69 1.11
CA PHE A 147 0.68 -6.33 0.76
C PHE A 147 -0.21 -5.43 -0.08
N ASP A 148 -0.95 -6.09 -0.98
CA ASP A 148 -2.06 -5.56 -1.73
C ASP A 148 -3.35 -6.00 -1.03
N ILE A 149 -4.08 -5.04 -0.46
CA ILE A 149 -5.19 -5.29 0.47
C ILE A 149 -6.46 -5.80 -0.20
N ASN A 150 -6.65 -5.55 -1.49
CA ASN A 150 -7.85 -5.97 -2.21
C ASN A 150 -7.55 -7.10 -3.22
N GLY A 151 -6.29 -7.28 -3.58
CA GLY A 151 -5.79 -8.36 -4.39
C GLY A 151 -5.56 -7.95 -5.85
N ALA A 152 -4.75 -8.77 -6.52
CA ALA A 152 -4.27 -8.46 -7.85
C ALA A 152 -5.38 -8.18 -8.87
N ASP A 153 -5.16 -7.14 -9.67
CA ASP A 153 -6.04 -6.67 -10.73
C ASP A 153 -7.43 -6.16 -10.27
N LYS A 154 -7.74 -6.10 -8.97
CA LYS A 154 -8.99 -5.47 -8.49
C LYS A 154 -8.97 -3.95 -8.56
N GLY A 155 -7.78 -3.36 -8.63
CA GLY A 155 -7.58 -1.94 -8.84
C GLY A 155 -7.75 -1.10 -7.56
N PRO A 156 -7.07 0.04 -7.45
CA PRO A 156 -6.30 0.71 -8.50
C PRO A 156 -4.92 0.10 -8.84
N ASN A 157 -4.41 -0.87 -8.07
CA ASN A 157 -3.06 -1.45 -8.16
C ASN A 157 -1.98 -0.34 -8.12
N ARG A 158 -2.01 0.45 -7.04
CA ARG A 158 -1.12 1.59 -6.81
C ARG A 158 -0.51 1.55 -5.43
N LEU A 159 0.78 1.89 -5.34
CA LEU A 159 1.42 2.14 -4.06
C LEU A 159 0.68 3.24 -3.31
N GLY A 160 0.39 3.03 -2.02
CA GLY A 160 -0.36 3.95 -1.17
C GLY A 160 -1.87 3.91 -1.36
N HIS A 161 -2.42 3.22 -2.36
CA HIS A 161 -3.88 3.12 -2.52
C HIS A 161 -4.39 1.79 -2.00
N ASP A 162 -3.87 0.71 -2.56
CA ASP A 162 -4.18 -0.67 -2.20
C ASP A 162 -2.92 -1.48 -1.90
N VAL A 163 -1.76 -1.06 -2.39
CA VAL A 163 -0.46 -1.69 -2.09
C VAL A 163 0.30 -0.87 -1.04
N PHE A 164 0.60 -1.49 0.10
CA PHE A 164 1.27 -0.83 1.22
C PHE A 164 2.48 -1.60 1.72
N THR A 165 3.46 -0.88 2.25
CA THR A 165 4.70 -1.43 2.81
C THR A 165 4.85 -1.11 4.28
N PHE A 166 5.40 -2.10 5.00
CA PHE A 166 5.60 -2.07 6.44
C PHE A 166 6.92 -2.75 6.76
N HIS A 167 7.61 -2.28 7.80
CA HIS A 167 8.88 -2.83 8.24
C HIS A 167 8.77 -3.38 9.66
N ILE A 168 9.68 -4.28 10.01
CA ILE A 168 9.97 -4.60 11.41
C ILE A 168 11.15 -3.71 11.81
N ASN A 169 10.93 -2.84 12.80
CA ASN A 169 11.95 -1.92 13.27
C ASN A 169 12.96 -2.61 14.20
N LYS A 170 14.01 -1.89 14.61
CA LYS A 170 15.08 -2.40 15.50
C LYS A 170 14.58 -2.85 16.88
N ASN A 171 13.41 -2.37 17.31
CA ASN A 171 12.74 -2.80 18.54
C ASN A 171 11.93 -4.08 18.34
N GLY A 172 11.93 -4.67 17.14
CA GLY A 172 11.17 -5.86 16.80
C GLY A 172 9.66 -5.60 16.70
N MET A 173 9.28 -4.33 16.51
CA MET A 173 7.89 -3.93 16.30
C MET A 173 7.60 -3.81 14.81
N TRP A 174 6.44 -4.30 14.41
CA TRP A 174 5.87 -4.07 13.09
C TRP A 174 5.35 -2.64 13.00
N GLU A 175 5.81 -1.88 12.00
CA GLU A 175 5.43 -0.49 11.81
C GLU A 175 5.10 -0.18 10.34
N PRO A 176 4.09 0.67 10.08
CA PRO A 176 3.88 1.21 8.75
C PRO A 176 5.07 2.07 8.35
N VAL A 177 5.53 1.92 7.10
CA VAL A 177 6.54 2.82 6.55
C VAL A 177 5.92 4.22 6.47
N LYS A 178 6.68 5.21 6.91
CA LYS A 178 6.34 6.64 6.89
C LYS A 178 7.38 7.38 6.08
N MET A 179 6.92 8.34 5.27
CA MET A 179 7.82 9.28 4.58
C MET A 179 8.73 9.99 5.59
N SER A 180 10.04 9.85 5.40
CA SER A 180 11.05 10.45 6.27
C SER A 180 11.48 11.82 5.77
N LYS A 181 11.63 11.96 4.45
CA LYS A 181 11.91 13.23 3.79
C LYS A 181 11.30 13.20 2.38
N LEU A 182 10.65 14.29 1.99
CA LEU A 182 10.28 14.53 0.61
C LEU A 182 11.45 15.23 -0.07
N TYR A 183 11.99 14.62 -1.14
CA TYR A 183 13.05 15.22 -1.95
C TYR A 183 12.45 15.88 -3.19
N THR A 184 12.98 17.03 -3.57
CA THR A 184 12.67 17.66 -4.86
C THR A 184 13.41 16.97 -6.00
N ALA A 185 13.01 17.24 -7.25
CA ALA A 185 13.72 16.70 -8.41
C ALA A 185 15.19 17.17 -8.45
N ASP A 186 15.44 18.44 -8.12
CA ASP A 186 16.77 19.03 -8.11
C ASP A 186 17.65 18.40 -7.01
N GLU A 187 17.10 18.22 -5.80
CA GLU A 187 17.85 17.55 -4.71
C GLU A 187 18.23 16.10 -5.07
N LEU A 188 17.36 15.37 -5.78
CA LEU A 188 17.64 14.00 -6.23
C LEU A 188 18.72 13.97 -7.31
N GLU A 189 18.73 14.96 -8.21
CA GLU A 189 19.72 15.09 -9.28
C GLU A 189 21.10 15.42 -8.72
N GLU A 190 21.18 16.26 -7.69
CA GLU A 190 22.45 16.62 -7.02
C GLU A 190 23.13 15.42 -6.35
N ILE A 191 22.34 14.49 -5.78
CA ILE A 191 22.86 13.34 -5.02
C ILE A 191 22.86 12.02 -5.82
N LYS A 192 22.54 12.08 -7.12
CA LYS A 192 22.35 10.89 -7.96
C LYS A 192 23.61 10.03 -8.08
N ASP A 193 24.78 10.67 -8.09
CA ASP A 193 26.08 9.99 -8.24
C ASP A 193 26.57 9.39 -6.91
N GLU A 194 25.96 9.78 -5.78
CA GLU A 194 26.26 9.24 -4.44
C GLU A 194 25.43 8.00 -4.09
N HIS A 195 24.41 7.69 -4.91
CA HIS A 195 23.43 6.64 -4.64
C HIS A 195 23.24 5.74 -5.85
N THR A 196 22.70 4.54 -5.64
CA THR A 196 22.25 3.70 -6.75
C THR A 196 20.95 4.26 -7.32
N GLU A 197 20.66 3.97 -8.59
CA GLU A 197 19.36 4.31 -9.21
C GLU A 197 18.18 3.74 -8.38
N ALA A 198 18.35 2.53 -7.84
CA ALA A 198 17.39 1.90 -6.95
C ALA A 198 17.21 2.69 -5.63
N GLY A 199 18.30 3.20 -5.06
CA GLY A 199 18.29 4.06 -3.88
C GLY A 199 17.54 5.36 -4.13
N ILE A 200 17.92 6.11 -5.18
CA ILE A 200 17.28 7.38 -5.57
C ILE A 200 15.79 7.19 -5.84
N SER A 201 15.40 6.09 -6.50
CA SER A 201 14.02 5.81 -6.86
C SER A 201 13.07 5.67 -5.67
N GLN A 202 13.56 5.45 -4.45
CA GLN A 202 12.75 5.25 -3.23
C GLN A 202 13.26 6.04 -2.02
N LEU A 203 14.26 6.90 -2.22
CA LEU A 203 14.90 7.68 -1.15
C LEU A 203 13.87 8.55 -0.42
N GLY A 204 13.91 8.53 0.91
CA GLY A 204 12.99 9.28 1.75
C GLY A 204 11.63 8.60 1.99
N TYR A 205 11.41 7.40 1.43
CA TYR A 205 10.14 6.68 1.47
C TYR A 205 8.96 7.56 1.00
N PRO A 206 9.00 8.07 -0.24
CA PRO A 206 8.10 9.13 -0.68
C PRO A 206 6.63 8.73 -0.56
N CYS A 207 5.81 9.68 -0.11
CA CYS A 207 4.36 9.62 -0.14
C CYS A 207 3.84 11.05 -0.31
N SER A 208 3.75 11.52 -1.55
CA SER A 208 3.29 12.88 -1.85
C SER A 208 2.93 12.99 -3.31
N ILE A 209 1.93 13.80 -3.64
CA ILE A 209 1.59 14.11 -5.04
C ILE A 209 2.72 14.86 -5.76
N LYS A 210 3.64 15.48 -5.00
CA LYS A 210 4.76 16.27 -5.51
C LYS A 210 5.96 15.39 -5.91
N SER A 211 6.02 14.14 -5.45
CA SER A 211 7.11 13.21 -5.81
C SER A 211 6.83 12.48 -7.13
N LYS A 212 7.84 12.43 -7.99
CA LYS A 212 7.84 11.65 -9.24
C LYS A 212 8.66 10.36 -9.15
N GLN A 213 9.23 10.07 -7.98
CA GLN A 213 10.04 8.87 -7.77
C GLN A 213 9.20 7.60 -8.03
N LYS A 214 9.83 6.56 -8.58
CA LYS A 214 9.16 5.28 -8.88
C LYS A 214 8.66 4.58 -7.60
N GLY A 215 9.33 4.80 -6.47
CA GLY A 215 8.93 4.33 -5.13
C GLY A 215 7.92 5.22 -4.41
N ASN A 216 7.40 6.28 -5.05
CA ASN A 216 6.35 7.12 -4.45
C ASN A 216 5.13 6.27 -4.10
N GLY A 217 4.72 6.32 -2.83
CA GLY A 217 3.68 5.48 -2.25
C GLY A 217 4.18 4.52 -1.18
N MET A 218 5.48 4.22 -1.16
CA MET A 218 6.09 3.35 -0.15
C MET A 218 5.88 3.88 1.28
N GLY A 219 6.03 5.19 1.49
CA GLY A 219 5.83 5.79 2.82
C GLY A 219 4.39 6.11 3.19
N CYS A 220 3.40 5.64 2.41
CA CYS A 220 2.01 6.03 2.61
C CYS A 220 1.26 5.23 3.67
N ALA A 221 1.78 4.08 4.10
CA ALA A 221 1.08 3.21 5.05
C ALA A 221 0.74 3.93 6.36
N TRP A 222 1.65 4.77 6.88
CA TRP A 222 1.40 5.50 8.13
C TRP A 222 0.30 6.54 7.96
N TYR A 223 0.33 7.30 6.86
CA TYR A 223 -0.68 8.31 6.53
C TYR A 223 -2.06 7.67 6.32
N ALA A 224 -2.12 6.55 5.60
CA ALA A 224 -3.34 5.82 5.32
C ALA A 224 -3.99 5.23 6.58
N LEU A 225 -3.20 4.67 7.51
CA LEU A 225 -3.72 4.13 8.77
C LEU A 225 -4.26 5.22 9.71
N ASN A 226 -3.60 6.39 9.73
CA ASN A 226 -4.01 7.53 10.55
C ASN A 226 -5.04 8.44 9.87
N ASP A 227 -5.35 8.19 8.59
CA ASP A 227 -6.26 8.99 7.77
C ASP A 227 -5.86 10.47 7.66
N ILE A 228 -4.55 10.72 7.53
CA ILE A 228 -3.96 12.07 7.41
C ILE A 228 -3.37 12.21 6.02
N ASN A 229 -3.70 13.26 5.27
CA ASN A 229 -3.09 13.52 3.98
C ASN A 229 -1.61 13.96 4.14
N PRO A 230 -0.67 13.38 3.37
CA PRO A 230 0.76 13.69 3.51
C PRO A 230 1.18 15.07 2.98
N ASP A 231 0.37 15.70 2.13
CA ASP A 231 0.62 17.00 1.52
C ASP A 231 -0.11 18.15 2.25
N ASP A 232 -1.18 17.83 2.99
CA ASP A 232 -1.95 18.76 3.83
C ASP A 232 -2.53 18.04 5.06
N SER A 233 -2.03 18.34 6.26
CA SER A 233 -2.47 17.68 7.48
C SER A 233 -3.90 18.02 7.92
N ALA A 234 -4.53 19.04 7.34
CA ALA A 234 -5.94 19.37 7.59
C ALA A 234 -6.89 18.44 6.81
N GLU A 235 -6.38 17.78 5.78
CA GLU A 235 -7.14 16.95 4.86
C GLU A 235 -7.03 15.45 5.20
N ARG A 236 -8.06 14.69 4.82
CA ARG A 236 -8.13 13.25 5.07
C ARG A 236 -7.50 12.45 3.95
N TYR A 237 -6.76 11.39 4.30
CA TYR A 237 -6.01 10.57 3.34
C TYR A 237 -6.94 9.95 2.29
N TRP A 238 -7.98 9.24 2.75
CA TRP A 238 -8.85 8.45 1.88
C TRP A 238 -9.84 9.30 1.07
N GLU A 239 -10.03 10.57 1.44
CA GLU A 239 -10.89 11.50 0.71
C GLU A 239 -10.10 12.26 -0.38
N ASN A 240 -8.77 12.33 -0.25
CA ASN A 240 -7.89 13.12 -1.11
C ASN A 240 -6.80 12.29 -1.80
N LEU A 241 -7.07 11.00 -2.07
CA LEU A 241 -6.18 10.16 -2.86
C LEU A 241 -5.99 10.75 -4.28
N PRO A 242 -4.76 10.79 -4.81
CA PRO A 242 -4.50 11.28 -6.16
C PRO A 242 -5.20 10.40 -7.19
N LYS A 243 -5.79 11.02 -8.20
CA LYS A 243 -6.50 10.29 -9.27
C LYS A 243 -5.55 9.53 -10.18
#